data_AF-A0AAN9FLH0-F1
#
_entry.id   AF-A0AAN9FLH0-F1
#
_cell.length_a   1.000
_cell.length_b   1.000
_cell.length_c   1.000
_cell.angle_alpha   90.00
_cell.angle_beta   90.00
_cell.angle_gamma   90.00
#
_symmetry.space_group_name_H-M   'P 1'
#
loop_
_entity.id
_entity.type
_entity.pdbx_description
1 polymer ?
#
loop_
_entity_poly.entity_id
_entity_poly.type
_entity_poly.pdbx_seq_one_letter_code
_entity_poly.pdbx_strand_id
1 'polypeptide(L)'
;MHFSFSSSSIQEIIVAFSLQEAKMDVDSQPTMDETILVGDDLMMGPPSPLVPPEIASHVLHGVDLCDGILRNLFLCLQINDIEPFCQDEIALYKQCAERRDKEIRKRLQDSEFKLGSSMPLDETKERAAQLEAEITTLERRLILASGVEGIEGFRQRWSLHGRLTDSKNRLQFLKKGLDGRKK
;
A
#
# COMPACT_ATOMS: atom_id res chain seq x y z
N MET A 1 -44.02 5.77 -55.45
CA MET A 1 -43.19 6.97 -55.67
C MET A 1 -42.10 6.97 -54.63
N HIS A 2 -40.84 6.99 -55.09
CA HIS A 2 -39.63 7.03 -54.29
C HIS A 2 -39.62 8.25 -53.35
N PHE A 3 -39.37 8.03 -52.06
CA PHE A 3 -38.94 9.11 -51.16
C PHE A 3 -37.43 9.29 -51.34
N SER A 4 -37.06 10.31 -52.09
CA SER A 4 -35.70 10.82 -52.17
C SER A 4 -35.42 11.62 -50.90
N PHE A 5 -34.61 11.08 -49.98
CA PHE A 5 -34.05 11.89 -48.90
C PHE A 5 -32.88 12.71 -49.46
N SER A 6 -32.93 14.02 -49.25
CA SER A 6 -31.92 14.98 -49.69
C SER A 6 -30.66 14.85 -48.83
N SER A 7 -29.50 15.04 -49.47
CA SER A 7 -28.15 15.08 -48.87
C SER A 7 -27.97 16.09 -47.73
N SER A 8 -28.94 16.99 -47.51
CA SER A 8 -28.83 18.07 -46.54
C SER A 8 -29.10 17.65 -45.08
N SER A 9 -29.84 16.55 -44.85
CA SER A 9 -30.18 16.11 -43.48
C SER A 9 -29.08 15.30 -42.79
N ILE A 10 -28.09 14.79 -43.53
CA ILE A 10 -26.96 14.05 -42.95
C ILE A 10 -25.88 15.01 -42.44
N GLN A 11 -25.69 16.16 -43.10
CA GLN A 11 -24.73 17.18 -42.66
C GLN A 11 -25.17 17.89 -41.37
N GLU A 12 -26.47 18.07 -41.12
CA GLU A 12 -26.96 18.66 -39.86
C GLU A 12 -26.73 17.72 -38.66
N ILE A 13 -26.80 16.41 -38.85
CA ILE A 13 -26.54 15.41 -37.78
C ILE A 13 -25.04 15.37 -37.44
N ILE A 14 -24.15 15.48 -38.44
CA ILE A 14 -22.69 15.49 -38.21
C ILE A 14 -22.24 16.78 -37.50
N VAL A 15 -22.85 17.93 -37.81
CA VAL A 15 -22.55 19.20 -37.14
C VAL A 15 -23.02 19.17 -35.68
N ALA A 16 -24.17 18.55 -35.39
CA ALA A 16 -24.62 18.32 -34.02
C ALA A 16 -23.69 17.38 -33.24
N PHE A 17 -23.15 16.34 -33.89
CA PHE A 17 -22.18 15.43 -33.27
C PHE A 17 -20.80 16.09 -33.04
N SER A 18 -20.40 17.01 -33.91
CA SER A 18 -19.09 17.70 -33.82
C SER A 18 -19.09 18.92 -32.88
N LEU A 19 -20.25 19.45 -32.50
CA LEU A 19 -20.38 20.55 -31.53
C LEU A 19 -20.47 20.07 -30.07
N GLN A 20 -20.62 18.76 -29.84
CA GLN A 20 -20.60 18.17 -28.49
C GLN A 20 -19.17 17.93 -27.97
N GLU A 21 -18.14 17.96 -28.82
CA GLU A 21 -16.74 17.67 -28.44
C GLU A 21 -15.91 18.90 -28.04
N ALA A 22 -16.46 20.11 -28.03
CA ALA A 22 -15.66 21.33 -27.85
C ALA A 22 -16.15 22.29 -26.75
N LYS A 23 -16.63 21.77 -25.61
CA LYS A 23 -16.81 22.62 -24.42
C LYS A 23 -16.87 21.87 -23.10
N MET A 24 -15.74 21.35 -22.62
CA MET A 24 -15.48 21.24 -21.18
C MET A 24 -13.98 21.06 -20.94
N ASP A 25 -13.22 22.12 -21.16
CA ASP A 25 -11.87 22.25 -20.62
C ASP A 25 -11.91 23.47 -19.70
N VAL A 26 -12.42 23.25 -18.49
CA VAL A 26 -12.45 24.20 -17.39
C VAL A 26 -12.10 23.41 -16.14
N ASP A 27 -10.80 23.45 -15.83
CA ASP A 27 -10.18 23.24 -14.53
C ASP A 27 -10.82 22.14 -13.65
N SER A 28 -10.62 20.88 -14.05
CA SER A 28 -10.77 19.76 -13.13
C SER A 28 -9.57 19.70 -12.19
N GLN A 29 -9.47 20.67 -11.28
CA GLN A 29 -8.94 20.31 -9.96
C GLN A 29 -9.83 19.16 -9.48
N PRO A 30 -9.28 18.00 -9.06
CA PRO A 30 -10.11 17.06 -8.35
C PRO A 30 -10.69 17.83 -7.16
N THR A 31 -11.98 18.12 -7.20
CA THR A 31 -12.71 18.46 -5.99
C THR A 31 -12.48 17.26 -5.12
N MET A 32 -11.66 17.45 -4.09
CA MET A 32 -11.44 16.44 -3.06
C MET A 32 -12.84 16.26 -2.47
N ASP A 33 -13.59 15.26 -2.94
CA ASP A 33 -14.82 14.89 -2.27
C ASP A 33 -14.40 14.68 -0.82
N GLU A 34 -14.93 15.51 0.10
CA GLU A 34 -14.75 15.41 1.55
C GLU A 34 -15.43 14.12 2.00
N THR A 35 -14.89 13.01 1.54
CA THR A 35 -15.30 11.68 1.89
C THR A 35 -14.70 11.45 3.24
N ILE A 36 -15.55 11.54 4.27
CA ILE A 36 -15.19 11.17 5.63
C ILE A 36 -14.55 9.79 5.57
N LEU A 37 -13.27 9.70 5.95
CA LEU A 37 -12.58 8.43 6.07
C LEU A 37 -13.27 7.63 7.17
N VAL A 38 -13.87 6.51 6.80
CA VAL A 38 -14.46 5.56 7.74
C VAL A 38 -13.38 4.58 8.17
N GLY A 39 -13.58 3.88 9.30
CA GLY A 39 -12.63 2.87 9.79
C GLY A 39 -12.22 1.81 8.77
N ASP A 40 -13.08 1.51 7.79
CA ASP A 40 -12.75 0.60 6.68
C ASP A 40 -11.76 1.24 5.67
N ASP A 41 -11.84 2.55 5.45
CA ASP A 41 -10.92 3.30 4.60
C ASP A 41 -9.51 3.43 5.21
N LEU A 42 -9.40 3.26 6.54
CA LEU A 42 -8.12 3.21 7.25
C LEU A 42 -7.39 1.87 7.08
N MET A 43 -8.11 0.83 6.63
CA MET A 43 -7.59 -0.52 6.42
C MET A 43 -7.38 -0.82 4.93
N MET A 44 -7.21 0.24 4.12
CA MET A 44 -6.90 0.17 2.70
C MET A 44 -5.39 0.05 2.51
N GLY A 45 -4.95 -1.07 1.95
CA GLY A 45 -3.53 -1.36 1.69
C GLY A 45 -2.89 -2.29 2.72
N PRO A 46 -1.60 -2.66 2.55
CA PRO A 46 -0.93 -3.59 3.45
C PRO A 46 -0.62 -2.94 4.81
N PRO A 47 -0.70 -3.70 5.93
CA PRO A 47 -0.30 -3.22 7.24
C PRO A 47 1.17 -2.80 7.25
N SER A 48 1.55 -1.94 8.19
CA SER A 48 2.94 -1.50 8.34
C SER A 48 3.90 -2.69 8.46
N PRO A 49 5.03 -2.66 7.73
CA PRO A 49 5.96 -3.79 7.67
C PRO A 49 6.64 -4.00 9.03
N LEU A 50 6.84 -5.27 9.40
CA LEU A 50 7.65 -5.60 10.56
C LEU A 50 9.13 -5.50 10.19
N VAL A 51 9.86 -4.66 10.92
CA VAL A 51 11.30 -4.46 10.72
C VAL A 51 12.06 -5.42 11.66
N PRO A 52 12.85 -6.36 11.11
CA PRO A 52 13.66 -7.26 11.93
C PRO A 52 14.71 -6.48 12.72
N PRO A 53 14.93 -6.82 14.01
CA PRO A 53 15.83 -6.05 14.87
C PRO A 53 17.27 -6.03 14.35
N GLU A 54 17.71 -7.06 13.63
CA GLU A 54 19.08 -7.19 13.13
C GLU A 54 19.43 -6.14 12.05
N ILE A 55 18.42 -5.64 11.33
CA ILE A 55 18.59 -4.63 10.26
C ILE A 55 17.86 -3.31 10.57
N ALA A 56 17.22 -3.20 11.73
CA ALA A 56 16.39 -2.06 12.09
C ALA A 56 17.15 -0.73 12.10
N SER A 57 18.38 -0.72 12.62
CA SER A 57 19.22 0.49 12.69
C SER A 57 19.52 1.07 11.32
N HIS A 58 19.71 0.23 10.30
CA HIS A 58 19.96 0.67 8.93
C HIS A 58 18.66 1.08 8.22
N VAL A 59 17.61 0.26 8.34
CA VAL A 59 16.35 0.45 7.63
C VAL A 59 15.63 1.71 8.10
N LEU A 60 15.61 1.97 9.41
CA LEU A 60 14.86 3.08 10.01
C LEU A 60 15.65 4.40 10.05
N HIS A 61 16.92 4.40 9.63
CA HIS A 61 17.77 5.59 9.72
C HIS A 61 17.21 6.74 8.86
N GLY A 62 16.87 7.86 9.49
CA GLY A 62 16.36 9.05 8.80
C GLY A 62 14.98 8.85 8.15
N VAL A 63 14.23 7.81 8.52
CA VAL A 63 12.84 7.63 8.11
C VAL A 63 11.96 8.55 8.96
N ASP A 64 11.07 9.31 8.32
CA ASP A 64 10.02 10.05 9.01
C ASP A 64 9.02 9.07 9.62
N LEU A 65 8.97 8.99 10.96
CA LEU A 65 8.09 8.09 11.69
C LEU A 65 6.66 8.63 11.82
N CYS A 66 6.39 9.84 11.30
CA CYS A 66 5.13 10.55 11.39
C CYS A 66 4.79 11.05 12.81
N ASP A 67 5.78 11.13 13.70
CA ASP A 67 5.57 11.45 15.13
C ASP A 67 4.88 12.80 15.36
N GLY A 68 5.24 13.82 14.59
CA GLY A 68 4.62 15.15 14.70
C GLY A 68 3.14 15.12 14.29
N ILE A 69 2.84 14.47 13.17
CA ILE A 69 1.47 14.32 12.65
C ILE A 69 0.64 13.47 13.61
N LEU A 70 1.22 12.39 14.14
CA LEU A 70 0.57 11.50 15.10
C LEU A 70 0.24 12.24 16.41
N ARG A 71 1.15 13.09 16.91
CA ARG A 71 0.89 13.94 18.07
C ARG A 71 -0.28 14.91 17.83
N ASN A 72 -0.34 15.52 16.64
CA ASN A 72 -1.43 16.42 16.27
C ASN A 72 -2.77 15.68 16.20
N LEU A 73 -2.78 14.47 15.63
CA LEU A 73 -3.96 13.61 15.59
C LEU A 73 -4.46 13.28 17.01
N PHE A 74 -3.56 12.84 17.90
CA PHE A 74 -3.94 12.57 19.29
C PHE A 74 -4.45 13.81 20.01
N LEU A 75 -3.84 14.98 19.78
CA LEU A 75 -4.31 16.23 20.34
C LEU A 75 -5.71 16.59 19.83
N CYS A 76 -5.98 16.42 18.53
CA CYS A 76 -7.30 16.66 17.96
C CYS A 76 -8.35 15.75 18.60
N LEU A 77 -8.05 14.44 18.68
CA LEU A 77 -8.96 13.46 19.31
C LEU A 77 -9.19 13.73 20.80
N GLN A 78 -8.20 14.29 21.50
CA GLN A 78 -8.34 14.67 22.91
C GLN A 78 -9.22 15.92 23.09
N ILE A 79 -9.20 16.86 22.14
CA ILE A 79 -9.98 18.10 22.20
C ILE A 79 -11.41 17.86 21.69
N ASN A 80 -11.53 17.10 20.60
CA ASN A 80 -12.78 16.78 19.93
C ASN A 80 -13.05 15.29 20.17
N ASP A 81 -13.87 14.97 21.16
CA ASP A 81 -14.19 13.59 21.60
C ASP A 81 -14.81 12.68 20.51
N ILE A 82 -14.92 13.14 19.26
CA ILE A 82 -15.43 12.37 18.11
C ILE A 82 -14.53 12.53 16.88
N GLU A 83 -14.26 11.39 16.24
CA GLU A 83 -13.44 11.22 15.02
C GLU A 83 -13.78 12.16 13.83
N PRO A 84 -15.05 12.52 13.55
CA PRO A 84 -15.38 13.34 12.38
C PRO A 84 -14.73 14.73 12.34
N PHE A 85 -14.29 15.27 13.47
CA PHE A 85 -13.63 16.58 13.51
C PHE A 85 -12.12 16.52 13.22
N CYS A 86 -11.52 15.33 13.23
CA CYS A 86 -10.08 15.12 13.09
C CYS A 86 -9.70 14.50 11.74
N GLN A 87 -10.58 14.61 10.74
CA GLN A 87 -10.42 13.97 9.43
C GLN A 87 -9.17 14.45 8.69
N ASP A 88 -8.78 15.71 8.86
CA ASP A 88 -7.57 16.27 8.28
C ASP A 88 -6.32 15.62 8.88
N GLU A 89 -6.23 15.53 10.21
CA GLU A 89 -5.10 14.87 10.88
C GLU A 89 -5.03 13.38 10.54
N ILE A 90 -6.19 12.70 10.41
CA ILE A 90 -6.28 11.30 9.99
C ILE A 90 -5.75 11.15 8.56
N ALA A 91 -6.18 11.99 7.63
CA ALA A 91 -5.74 11.97 6.24
C ALA A 91 -4.23 12.23 6.12
N LEU A 92 -3.72 13.25 6.84
CA LEU A 92 -2.29 13.56 6.89
C LEU A 92 -1.47 12.41 7.45
N TYR A 93 -1.94 11.78 8.53
CA TYR A 93 -1.25 10.64 9.13
C TYR A 93 -1.21 9.46 8.16
N LYS A 94 -2.35 9.13 7.51
CA LYS A 94 -2.44 8.05 6.53
C LYS A 94 -1.46 8.26 5.38
N GLN A 95 -1.42 9.45 4.78
CA GLN A 95 -0.47 9.77 3.71
C GLN A 95 1.00 9.65 4.16
N CYS A 96 1.30 10.07 5.40
CA CYS A 96 2.64 9.91 5.94
C CYS A 96 2.99 8.43 6.15
N ALA A 97 2.10 7.65 6.77
CA ALA A 97 2.29 6.23 7.02
C ALA A 97 2.48 5.44 5.72
N GLU A 98 1.70 5.74 4.67
CA GLU A 98 1.85 5.11 3.36
C GLU A 98 3.24 5.38 2.74
N ARG A 99 3.70 6.64 2.77
CA ARG A 99 5.04 7.00 2.28
C ARG A 99 6.14 6.31 3.09
N ARG A 100 6.02 6.36 4.42
CA ARG A 100 6.95 5.71 5.36
C ARG A 100 7.06 4.22 5.10
N ASP A 101 5.93 3.53 5.05
CA ASP A 101 5.87 2.08 4.93
C ASP A 101 6.36 1.62 3.54
N LYS A 102 6.15 2.42 2.49
CA LYS A 102 6.73 2.18 1.16
C LYS A 102 8.26 2.26 1.19
N GLU A 103 8.80 3.29 1.83
CA GLU A 103 10.25 3.47 1.98
C GLU A 103 10.87 2.34 2.80
N ILE A 104 10.25 1.97 3.93
CA ILE A 104 10.72 0.86 4.77
C ILE A 104 10.74 -0.45 4.00
N ARG A 105 9.67 -0.80 3.25
CA ARG A 105 9.62 -2.04 2.44
C ARG A 105 10.74 -2.07 1.41
N LYS A 106 11.01 -0.95 0.74
CA LYS A 106 12.11 -0.85 -0.23
C LYS A 106 13.47 -1.10 0.44
N ARG A 107 13.73 -0.44 1.58
CA ARG A 107 14.98 -0.62 2.33
C ARG A 107 15.16 -2.03 2.88
N LEU A 108 14.09 -2.67 3.31
CA LEU A 108 14.11 -4.08 3.72
C LEU A 108 14.54 -4.97 2.55
N GLN A 109 13.94 -4.79 1.38
CA GLN A 109 14.28 -5.56 0.17
C GLN A 109 15.75 -5.34 -0.25
N ASP A 110 16.20 -4.09 -0.25
CA ASP A 110 17.59 -3.74 -0.58
C ASP A 110 18.58 -4.34 0.43
N SER A 111 18.22 -4.35 1.71
CA SER A 111 19.03 -4.96 2.77
C SER A 111 19.13 -6.47 2.59
N GLU A 112 18.02 -7.16 2.35
CA GLU A 112 18.03 -8.61 2.09
C GLU A 112 18.83 -8.97 0.85
N PHE A 113 18.71 -8.18 -0.22
CA PHE A 113 19.51 -8.37 -1.42
C PHE A 113 21.01 -8.22 -1.13
N LYS A 114 21.41 -7.17 -0.41
CA LYS A 114 22.81 -6.96 -0.02
C LYS A 114 23.35 -8.10 0.84
N LEU A 115 22.60 -8.53 1.86
CA LEU A 115 22.95 -9.69 2.68
C LEU A 115 23.10 -10.93 1.80
N GLY A 116 22.15 -11.15 0.89
CA GLY A 116 22.19 -12.22 -0.09
C GLY A 116 23.44 -12.18 -0.97
N SER A 117 24.02 -11.02 -1.25
CA SER A 117 25.22 -10.84 -2.06
C SER A 117 26.55 -10.85 -1.29
N SER A 118 26.57 -10.48 0.00
CA SER A 118 27.82 -10.29 0.76
C SER A 118 28.06 -11.24 1.93
N MET A 119 27.02 -11.79 2.56
CA MET A 119 27.11 -12.67 3.75
C MET A 119 27.75 -14.04 3.42
N PRO A 120 28.47 -14.74 4.31
CA PRO A 120 28.91 -16.11 4.05
C PRO A 120 27.78 -17.05 3.55
N LEU A 121 28.11 -18.03 2.70
CA LEU A 121 27.12 -18.90 2.07
C LEU A 121 26.29 -19.68 3.09
N ASP A 122 26.91 -20.16 4.17
CA ASP A 122 26.22 -20.94 5.21
C ASP A 122 25.26 -20.07 6.00
N GLU A 123 25.67 -18.86 6.41
CA GLU A 123 24.79 -17.88 7.06
C GLU A 123 23.63 -17.44 6.15
N THR A 124 23.88 -17.31 4.85
CA THR A 124 22.83 -16.94 3.87
C THR A 124 21.79 -18.05 3.75
N LYS A 125 22.22 -19.32 3.74
CA LYS A 125 21.33 -20.49 3.74
C LYS A 125 20.54 -20.61 5.04
N GLU A 126 21.18 -20.36 6.19
CA GLU A 126 20.51 -20.36 7.49
C GLU A 126 19.41 -19.29 7.54
N ARG A 127 19.72 -18.06 7.13
CA ARG A 127 18.73 -16.98 7.05
C ARG A 127 17.58 -17.31 6.10
N ALA A 128 17.86 -17.93 4.95
CA ALA A 128 16.82 -18.38 4.03
C ALA A 128 15.90 -19.43 4.67
N ALA A 129 16.46 -20.40 5.40
CA ALA A 129 15.70 -21.42 6.13
C ALA A 129 14.84 -20.80 7.25
N GLN A 130 15.36 -19.80 7.97
CA GLN A 130 14.60 -19.05 8.98
C GLN A 130 13.38 -18.34 8.35
N LEU A 131 13.58 -17.66 7.22
CA LEU A 131 12.49 -16.99 6.48
C LEU A 131 11.47 -18.00 5.93
N GLU A 132 11.91 -19.15 5.42
CA GLU A 132 11.01 -20.22 4.94
C GLU A 132 10.17 -20.81 6.08
N ALA A 133 10.76 -21.00 7.26
CA ALA A 133 10.05 -21.44 8.46
C ALA A 133 9.02 -20.39 8.95
N GLU A 134 9.38 -19.10 8.90
CA GLU A 134 8.45 -18.01 9.21
C GLU A 134 7.27 -17.98 8.23
N ILE A 135 7.53 -18.05 6.93
CA ILE A 135 6.49 -18.10 5.88
C ILE A 135 5.54 -19.27 6.12
N THR A 136 6.08 -20.46 6.37
CA THR A 136 5.27 -21.67 6.64
C THR A 136 4.39 -21.48 7.88
N THR A 137 4.92 -20.83 8.91
CA THR A 137 4.18 -20.53 10.15
C THR A 137 3.06 -19.52 9.89
N LEU A 138 3.33 -18.48 9.10
CA LEU A 138 2.35 -17.45 8.73
C LEU A 138 1.23 -18.03 7.86
N GLU A 139 1.55 -18.90 6.90
CA GLU A 139 0.55 -19.59 6.07
C GLU A 139 -0.40 -20.44 6.91
N ARG A 140 0.14 -21.22 7.86
CA ARG A 140 -0.68 -21.99 8.81
C ARG A 140 -1.60 -21.11 9.64
N ARG A 141 -1.08 -19.98 10.15
CA ARG A 141 -1.88 -19.02 10.93
C ARG A 141 -2.97 -18.38 10.08
N LEU A 142 -2.69 -18.08 8.81
CA LEU A 142 -3.66 -17.50 7.90
C LEU A 142 -4.83 -18.47 7.63
N ILE A 143 -4.54 -19.77 7.47
CA ILE A 143 -5.57 -20.81 7.35
C ILE A 143 -6.44 -20.87 8.60
N LEU A 144 -5.85 -20.83 9.80
CA LEU A 144 -6.63 -20.83 11.04
C LEU A 144 -7.49 -19.56 11.18
N ALA A 145 -6.98 -18.40 10.75
CA ALA A 145 -7.69 -17.14 10.77
C ALA A 145 -8.84 -17.03 9.75
N SER A 146 -8.93 -17.94 8.77
CA SER A 146 -10.05 -17.94 7.81
C SER A 146 -11.37 -18.39 8.44
N GLY A 147 -11.32 -19.11 9.57
CA GLY A 147 -12.50 -19.52 10.32
C GLY A 147 -13.01 -18.47 11.32
N VAL A 148 -12.32 -17.34 11.48
CA VAL A 148 -12.71 -16.27 12.41
C VAL A 148 -13.57 -15.24 11.69
N GLU A 149 -14.81 -15.07 12.12
CA GLU A 149 -15.75 -14.13 11.52
C GLU A 149 -15.66 -12.73 12.15
N GLY A 150 -16.30 -11.74 11.50
CA GLY A 150 -16.37 -10.37 11.97
C GLY A 150 -15.07 -9.54 11.78
N ILE A 151 -15.08 -8.35 12.38
CA ILE A 151 -14.01 -7.34 12.24
C ILE A 151 -12.68 -7.86 12.80
N GLU A 152 -12.70 -8.62 13.89
CA GLU A 152 -11.49 -9.19 14.48
C GLU A 152 -10.84 -10.22 13.55
N GLY A 153 -11.64 -11.09 12.94
CA GLY A 153 -11.15 -12.03 11.93
C GLY A 153 -10.56 -11.32 10.70
N PHE A 154 -11.20 -10.23 10.25
CA PHE A 154 -10.66 -9.40 9.18
C PHE A 154 -9.31 -8.80 9.55
N ARG A 155 -9.19 -8.14 10.71
CA ARG A 155 -7.94 -7.53 11.20
C ARG A 155 -6.82 -8.54 11.32
N GLN A 156 -7.12 -9.73 11.85
CA GLN A 156 -6.16 -10.82 11.97
C GLN A 156 -5.65 -11.28 10.59
N ARG A 157 -6.56 -11.53 9.64
CA ARG A 157 -6.18 -11.93 8.27
C ARG A 157 -5.39 -10.84 7.56
N TRP A 158 -5.81 -9.59 7.68
CA TRP A 158 -5.12 -8.43 7.09
C TRP A 158 -3.67 -8.32 7.59
N SER A 159 -3.48 -8.40 8.92
CA SER A 159 -2.16 -8.40 9.55
C SER A 159 -1.29 -9.57 9.08
N LEU A 160 -1.84 -10.79 9.09
CA LEU A 160 -1.13 -12.00 8.67
C LEU A 160 -0.75 -11.95 7.19
N HIS A 161 -1.65 -11.48 6.32
CA HIS A 161 -1.41 -11.38 4.90
C HIS A 161 -0.26 -10.41 4.60
N GLY A 162 -0.25 -9.22 5.22
CA GLY A 162 0.85 -8.26 5.05
C GLY A 162 2.20 -8.85 5.47
N ARG A 163 2.26 -9.47 6.66
CA ARG A 163 3.48 -10.14 7.14
C ARG A 163 3.96 -11.26 6.22
N LEU A 164 3.02 -12.04 5.68
CA LEU A 164 3.33 -13.13 4.75
C LEU A 164 3.91 -12.58 3.45
N THR A 165 3.30 -11.53 2.89
CA THR A 165 3.80 -10.85 1.69
C THR A 165 5.19 -10.28 1.93
N ASP A 166 5.41 -9.58 3.04
CA ASP A 166 6.71 -8.99 3.37
C ASP A 166 7.79 -10.07 3.54
N SER A 167 7.47 -11.18 4.23
CA SER A 167 8.41 -12.30 4.44
C SER A 167 8.76 -13.00 3.12
N LYS A 168 7.78 -13.22 2.23
CA LYS A 168 8.01 -13.77 0.89
C LYS A 168 8.91 -12.87 0.05
N ASN A 169 8.67 -11.56 0.07
CA ASN A 169 9.50 -10.59 -0.62
C ASN A 169 10.93 -10.61 -0.07
N ARG A 170 11.11 -10.59 1.25
CA ARG A 170 12.44 -10.66 1.89
C ARG A 170 13.23 -11.90 1.44
N LEU A 171 12.60 -13.07 1.46
CA LEU A 171 13.21 -14.32 0.98
C LEU A 171 13.57 -14.25 -0.52
N GLN A 172 12.69 -13.67 -1.34
CA GLN A 172 12.93 -13.52 -2.77
C GLN A 172 14.16 -12.65 -3.04
N PHE A 173 14.28 -11.50 -2.37
CA PHE A 173 15.42 -10.59 -2.56
C PHE A 173 16.73 -11.17 -2.02
N LEU A 174 16.68 -11.89 -0.89
CA LEU A 174 17.82 -12.64 -0.37
C LEU A 174 18.34 -13.66 -1.40
N LYS A 175 17.44 -14.48 -1.98
CA LYS A 175 17.80 -15.46 -3.02
C LYS A 175 18.34 -14.81 -4.29
N LYS A 176 17.76 -13.69 -4.72
CA LYS A 176 18.28 -12.90 -5.86
C LYS A 176 19.71 -12.41 -5.63
N GLY A 177 20.03 -11.95 -4.41
CA GLY A 177 21.40 -11.56 -4.06
C GLY A 177 22.36 -12.76 -4.11
N LEU A 178 21.93 -13.91 -3.58
CA LEU A 178 22.72 -15.14 -3.57
C LEU A 178 23.03 -15.64 -4.99
N ASP A 179 22.05 -15.64 -5.88
CA ASP A 179 22.23 -16.06 -7.27
C ASP A 179 23.08 -15.06 -8.07
N GLY A 180 23.04 -13.77 -7.69
CA GLY A 180 23.91 -12.74 -8.27
C GLY A 180 25.41 -13.00 -8.06
N ARG A 181 25.81 -13.79 -7.05
CA ARG A 181 27.21 -14.18 -6.81
C ARG A 181 27.73 -15.25 -7.74
N LYS A 182 26.82 -16.03 -8.34
CA LYS A 182 27.16 -17.16 -9.22
C LYS A 182 27.42 -16.70 -10.66
N LYS A 183 27.25 -15.42 -10.95
CA LYS A 183 27.62 -14.75 -12.21
C LYS A 183 28.93 -14.00 -12.02
#